data_AF-A0A537USU9-F1
#
_entry.id   AF-A0A537USU9-F1
#
_cell.length_a   1.000
_cell.length_b   1.000
_cell.length_c   1.000
_cell.angle_alpha   90.00
_cell.angle_beta   90.00
_cell.angle_gamma   90.00
#
_symmetry.space_group_name_H-M   'P 1'
#
loop_
_entity.id
_entity.type
_entity.pdbx_description
1 polymer ?
#
loop_
_entity_poly.entity_id
_entity_poly.type
_entity_poly.pdbx_seq_one_letter_code
_entity_poly.pdbx_strand_id
1 'polypeptide(L)' 'MFDVGWGELVLIGVVALIVFGPKELPVVLRTFGQYMTKIRRMAAEFQSQFQEAMREAEMAELKQHFDTIQDAA' A
#
# COMPACT_ATOMS: atom_id res chain seq x y z
N MET A 1 11.79 2.84 -21.97
CA MET A 1 12.11 1.41 -21.74
C MET A 1 10.95 0.62 -21.15
N PHE A 2 9.84 1.25 -20.76
CA PHE A 2 8.56 0.61 -20.50
C PHE A 2 7.48 1.50 -21.12
N ASP A 3 7.27 1.34 -22.42
CA ASP A 3 6.15 1.99 -23.10
C ASP A 3 4.94 1.06 -22.91
N VAL A 4 4.33 1.12 -21.72
CA VAL A 4 3.13 0.32 -21.43
C VAL A 4 1.97 0.99 -22.15
N GLY A 5 1.83 0.65 -23.42
CA GLY A 5 0.72 1.06 -24.25
C GLY A 5 -0.51 0.18 -24.02
N TRP A 6 -1.58 0.52 -24.74
CA TRP A 6 -2.82 -0.26 -24.73
C TRP A 6 -2.58 -1.72 -25.18
N GLY A 7 -1.61 -1.98 -26.06
CA GLY A 7 -1.29 -3.33 -26.54
C GLY A 7 -0.66 -4.22 -25.47
N GLU A 8 0.29 -3.70 -24.71
CA GLU A 8 0.97 -4.41 -23.63
C GLU A 8 0.01 -4.76 -22.49
N LEU A 9 -0.92 -3.86 -22.15
CA LEU A 9 -1.96 -4.14 -21.15
C LEU A 9 -2.86 -5.30 -21.58
N VAL A 10 -3.25 -5.34 -22.85
CA VAL A 10 -4.06 -6.46 -23.40
C VAL A 10 -3.27 -7.76 -23.36
N LEU A 11 -1.98 -7.75 -23.73
CA LEU A 11 -1.12 -8.93 -23.67
C LEU A 11 -1.00 -9.48 -22.25
N ILE A 12 -0.75 -8.61 -21.26
CA ILE A 12 -0.70 -8.99 -19.84
C ILE A 12 -2.05 -9.56 -19.40
N GLY A 13 -3.15 -8.95 -19.83
CA GLY A 13 -4.51 -9.45 -19.59
C GLY A 13 -4.70 -10.87 -20.12
N VAL A 14 -4.32 -11.12 -21.38
CA VAL A 14 -4.41 -12.46 -21.99
C VAL A 14 -3.57 -13.49 -21.23
N VAL A 15 -2.33 -13.16 -20.88
CA VAL A 15 -1.46 -14.05 -20.09
C VAL A 15 -2.08 -14.34 -18.72
N ALA A 16 -2.59 -13.32 -18.04
CA ALA A 16 -3.27 -13.50 -16.75
C ALA A 16 -4.52 -14.39 -16.88
N LEU A 17 -5.30 -14.24 -17.95
CA LEU A 17 -6.45 -15.10 -18.23
C LEU A 17 -6.05 -16.55 -18.50
N ILE A 18 -4.88 -16.81 -19.10
CA ILE A 18 -4.38 -18.18 -19.31
C ILE A 18 -3.91 -18.81 -18.00
N VAL A 19 -3.19 -18.04 -17.18
CA VAL A 19 -2.61 -18.52 -15.92
C VAL A 19 -3.68 -18.77 -14.86
N PHE A 20 -4.57 -17.81 -14.65
CA PHE A 20 -5.60 -17.87 -13.61
C PHE A 20 -6.95 -18.35 -14.14
N GLY A 21 -7.22 -18.23 -15.44
CA GLY A 21 -8.53 -18.54 -16.01
C GLY A 21 -9.48 -17.32 -16.01
N PRO A 22 -10.33 -17.18 -17.05
CA PRO A 22 -11.20 -16.01 -17.22
C PRO A 22 -12.29 -15.86 -16.15
N LYS A 23 -12.66 -16.96 -15.50
CA LYS A 23 -13.67 -16.96 -14.43
C LYS A 23 -13.05 -16.67 -13.05
N GLU A 24 -11.77 -16.97 -12.86
CA GLU A 24 -11.11 -16.78 -11.57
C GLU A 24 -10.49 -15.40 -11.43
N LEU A 25 -10.05 -14.79 -12.54
CA LEU A 25 -9.47 -13.44 -12.52
C LEU A 25 -10.40 -12.40 -11.82
N PRO A 26 -11.72 -12.34 -12.11
CA PRO A 26 -12.63 -11.45 -11.38
C PRO A 26 -12.73 -11.78 -9.88
N VAL A 27 -12.65 -13.06 -9.52
CA VAL A 27 -12.71 -13.52 -8.12
C VAL A 27 -11.43 -13.14 -7.36
N VAL A 28 -10.27 -13.32 -8.00
CA VAL A 28 -8.96 -12.94 -7.45
C VAL A 28 -8.88 -11.43 -7.26
N LEU A 29 -9.28 -10.64 -8.24
CA LEU A 29 -9.31 -9.17 -8.13
C LEU A 29 -10.23 -8.70 -7.00
N ARG A 30 -11.42 -9.29 -6.88
CA ARG A 30 -12.37 -8.97 -5.79
C ARG A 30 -11.78 -9.32 -4.42
N THR A 31 -11.20 -10.50 -4.30
CA THR A 31 -10.56 -10.98 -3.08
C THR A 31 -9.42 -10.05 -2.69
N PHE A 32 -8.49 -9.78 -3.60
CA PHE A 32 -7.37 -8.87 -3.39
C PHE A 32 -7.83 -7.46 -3.03
N GLY A 33 -8.87 -6.94 -3.71
CA GLY A 33 -9.47 -5.64 -3.41
C GLY A 33 -10.06 -5.57 -2.00
N GLN A 34 -10.73 -6.64 -1.54
CA GLN A 34 -11.25 -6.73 -0.17
C GLN A 34 -10.11 -6.75 0.86
N TYR A 35 -9.03 -7.51 0.60
CA TYR A 35 -7.84 -7.51 1.46
C TYR A 35 -7.17 -6.14 1.52
N MET A 36 -6.97 -5.49 0.38
CA MET A 36 -6.41 -4.13 0.31
C MET A 36 -7.26 -3.13 1.11
N THR A 37 -8.58 -3.24 1.01
CA THR A 37 -9.51 -2.39 1.77
C THR A 37 -9.41 -2.61 3.28
N LYS A 38 -9.30 -3.87 3.71
CA LYS A 38 -9.09 -4.22 5.12
C LYS A 38 -7.76 -3.65 5.64
N ILE A 39 -6.68 -3.83 4.89
CA ILE A 39 -5.36 -3.29 5.25
C ILE A 39 -5.41 -1.76 5.33
N ARG A 40 -6.04 -1.09 4.37
CA ARG A 40 -6.20 0.38 4.40
C ARG A 40 -6.98 0.84 5.62
N ARG A 41 -8.07 0.14 5.98
CA ARG A 41 -8.87 0.45 7.15
C ARG A 41 -8.06 0.24 8.44
N MET A 42 -7.36 -0.88 8.56
CA MET A 42 -6.47 -1.14 9.69
C MET A 42 -5.41 -0.05 9.80
N ALA A 43 -4.74 0.30 8.70
CA ALA A 43 -3.74 1.36 8.68
C ALA A 43 -4.32 2.73 9.12
N ALA A 44 -5.57 3.04 8.73
CA ALA A 44 -6.25 4.25 9.20
C ALA A 44 -6.55 4.21 10.70
N GLU A 45 -6.99 3.07 11.23
CA GLU A 45 -7.18 2.85 12.67
C GLU A 45 -5.84 2.97 13.43
N PHE A 46 -4.77 2.35 12.94
CA PHE A 46 -3.41 2.51 13.47
C PHE A 46 -2.94 3.95 13.43
N GLN A 47 -3.16 4.68 12.34
CA GLN A 47 -2.79 6.08 12.24
C GLN A 47 -3.54 6.93 13.28
N SER A 48 -4.83 6.67 13.51
CA SER A 48 -5.60 7.38 14.54
C SER A 48 -5.10 7.08 15.95
N GLN A 49 -4.84 5.81 16.28
CA GLN A 49 -4.30 5.40 17.58
C GLN A 49 -2.87 5.90 17.78
N PHE A 50 -2.05 5.88 16.74
CA PHE A 50 -0.70 6.40 16.75
C PHE A 50 -0.75 7.92 16.94
N GLN A 51 -1.62 8.67 16.25
CA GLN A 51 -1.78 10.11 16.47
C GLN A 51 -2.21 10.45 17.90
N GLU A 52 -3.07 9.63 18.52
CA GLU A 52 -3.50 9.82 19.90
C GLU A 52 -2.37 9.51 20.89
N ALA A 53 -1.67 8.38 20.71
CA ALA A 53 -0.50 8.02 21.50
C ALA A 53 0.67 9.00 21.30
N MET A 54 0.87 9.49 20.08
CA MET A 54 1.90 10.47 19.73
C MET A 54 1.60 11.85 20.27
N ARG A 55 0.33 12.25 20.32
CA ARG A 55 -0.06 13.49 21.00
C ARG A 55 0.31 13.46 22.48
N GLU A 56 0.40 12.26 23.07
CA GLU A 56 0.82 12.02 24.45
C GLU A 56 2.34 11.74 24.58
N ALA A 57 3.01 11.23 23.53
CA ALA A 57 4.41 10.80 23.56
C ALA A 57 5.42 11.62 22.71
N GLU A 58 5.04 12.49 21.78
CA GLU A 58 5.97 12.97 20.72
C GLU A 58 6.49 14.40 20.74
N MET A 59 6.01 15.34 21.55
CA MET A 59 6.61 16.68 21.43
C MET A 59 8.10 16.70 21.88
N ALA A 60 8.53 15.73 22.69
CA ALA A 60 9.88 15.70 23.25
C ALA A 60 10.85 14.73 22.56
N GLU A 61 10.43 13.51 22.22
CA GLU A 61 11.37 12.43 21.86
C GLU A 61 11.66 12.33 20.35
N LEU A 62 10.69 12.63 19.47
CA LEU A 62 10.98 12.61 18.02
C LEU A 62 11.75 13.82 17.51
N LYS A 63 11.58 14.99 18.13
CA LYS A 63 12.46 16.13 17.83
C LYS A 63 13.93 15.76 18.00
N GLN A 64 14.25 15.00 19.05
CA GLN A 64 15.62 14.62 19.37
C GLN A 64 16.21 13.63 18.35
N HIS A 65 15.40 12.67 17.86
CA HIS A 65 15.85 11.71 16.85
C HIS A 65 15.95 12.31 15.43
N PHE A 66 15.06 13.23 15.06
CA PHE A 66 15.18 13.93 13.77
C PHE A 66 16.35 14.91 13.75
N ASP A 67 16.63 15.64 14.83
CA ASP A 67 17.80 16.52 14.93
C ASP A 67 19.12 15.73 14.81
N THR A 68 19.21 14.54 15.42
CA THR A 68 20.43 13.72 15.36
C THR A 68 20.72 13.15 13.98
N ILE A 69 19.67 12.88 13.18
CA ILE A 69 19.82 12.43 11.78
C ILE A 69 20.14 13.61 10.85
N GLN A 70 19.62 14.80 11.15
CA GLN A 70 19.86 16.00 10.37
C GLN A 70 21.25 16.61 10.62
N ASP A 71 21.81 16.49 11.83
CA ASP A 71 23.18 16.94 12.15
C ASP A 71 24.29 16.00 11.61
N ALA A 72 23.92 14.80 11.16
CA ALA A 72 24.85 13.81 10.60
C ALA A 72 24.95 13.85 9.06
N ALA A 73 24.22 14.75 8.39
CA ALA A 73 24.18 14.95 6.94
C ALA A 73 24.73 16.33 6.54
#